data_AF-A0A259DDN9-F1
#
_entry.id   AF-A0A259DDN9-F1
#
_cell.length_a   1.000
_cell.length_b   1.000
_cell.length_c   1.000
_cell.angle_alpha   90.00
_cell.angle_beta   90.00
_cell.angle_gamma   90.00
#
_symmetry.space_group_name_H-M   'P 1'
#
loop_
_entity.id
_entity.type
_entity.pdbx_description
1 polymer ?
#
loop_
_entity_poly.entity_id
_entity_poly.type
_entity_poly.pdbx_seq_one_letter_code
_entity_poly.pdbx_strand_id
1 'polypeptide(L)'
;MAWSCAAAAWSVPAHDAIGGYLWAWAENQVMAAVKAVPLGQTAGQRMLLALGERIPQFASAAACCPLDATANFLPAFSIASSRHETQYTRLFRS
;
A
#
# COMPACT_ATOMS: atom_id res chain seq x y z
N MET A 1 -8.99 -1.18 9.67
CA MET A 1 -10.41 -1.31 10.09
C MET A 1 -11.20 -0.02 9.93
N ALA A 2 -10.71 1.16 10.33
CA ALA A 2 -11.48 2.41 10.18
C ALA A 2 -12.03 2.64 8.75
N TRP A 3 -11.18 2.44 7.73
CA TRP A 3 -11.59 2.52 6.32
C TRP A 3 -12.73 1.56 5.94
N SER A 4 -12.59 0.27 6.27
CA SER A 4 -13.61 -0.74 5.93
C SER A 4 -14.94 -0.48 6.64
N CYS A 5 -14.89 0.00 7.89
CA CYS A 5 -16.10 0.39 8.63
C CYS A 5 -16.81 1.59 7.98
N ALA A 6 -16.05 2.62 7.57
CA ALA A 6 -16.61 3.78 6.88
C ALA A 6 -17.21 3.40 5.53
N ALA A 7 -16.49 2.59 4.73
CA ALA A 7 -16.97 2.10 3.45
C ALA A 7 -18.28 1.29 3.60
N ALA A 8 -18.37 0.44 4.62
CA ALA A 8 -19.60 -0.29 4.93
C ALA A 8 -20.75 0.64 5.35
N ALA A 9 -20.47 1.62 6.23
CA ALA A 9 -21.47 2.59 6.67
C ALA A 9 -22.04 3.43 5.52
N TRP A 10 -21.22 3.72 4.51
CA TRP A 10 -21.62 4.46 3.31
C TRP A 10 -22.07 3.57 2.15
N SER A 11 -22.15 2.25 2.36
CA SER A 11 -22.54 1.28 1.32
C SER A 11 -21.69 1.37 0.04
N VAL A 12 -20.39 1.66 0.19
CA VAL A 12 -19.45 1.65 -0.93
C VAL A 12 -19.23 0.20 -1.38
N PRO A 13 -19.29 -0.10 -2.69
CA PRO A 13 -18.98 -1.43 -3.20
C PRO A 13 -17.60 -1.91 -2.73
N ALA A 14 -17.51 -3.16 -2.26
CA ALA A 14 -16.27 -3.69 -1.69
C ALA A 14 -15.08 -3.60 -2.65
N HIS A 15 -15.30 -3.86 -3.94
CA HIS A 15 -14.26 -3.73 -4.97
C HIS A 15 -13.69 -2.31 -5.03
N ASP A 16 -14.55 -1.28 -5.01
CA ASP A 16 -14.15 0.12 -5.08
C ASP A 16 -13.49 0.58 -3.77
N ALA A 17 -14.00 0.12 -2.62
CA ALA A 17 -13.41 0.38 -1.32
C ALA A 17 -12.00 -0.21 -1.20
N ILE A 18 -11.80 -1.45 -1.69
CA ILE A 18 -10.47 -2.09 -1.73
C ILE A 18 -9.56 -1.32 -2.70
N GLY A 19 -10.05 -1.00 -3.89
CA GLY A 19 -9.28 -0.24 -4.90
C GLY A 19 -8.80 1.12 -4.37
N GLY A 20 -9.69 1.88 -3.75
CA GLY A 20 -9.35 3.17 -3.14
C GLY A 20 -8.32 3.06 -2.02
N TYR A 21 -8.43 2.02 -1.17
CA TYR A 21 -7.43 1.75 -0.13
C TYR A 21 -6.06 1.41 -0.73
N LEU A 22 -6.02 0.53 -1.73
CA LEU A 22 -4.79 0.14 -2.40
C LEU A 22 -4.12 1.32 -3.11
N TRP A 23 -4.91 2.22 -3.73
CA TRP A 23 -4.39 3.43 -4.34
C TRP A 23 -3.75 4.36 -3.32
N ALA A 24 -4.47 4.69 -2.24
CA ALA A 24 -3.95 5.57 -1.18
C ALA A 24 -2.68 4.99 -0.53
N TRP A 25 -2.63 3.66 -0.37
CA TRP A 25 -1.43 2.99 0.11
C TRP A 25 -0.27 3.12 -0.89
N ALA A 26 -0.49 2.79 -2.17
CA ALA A 26 0.53 2.88 -3.21
C ALA A 26 1.07 4.31 -3.38
N GLU A 27 0.19 5.31 -3.35
CA GLU A 27 0.56 6.72 -3.40
C GLU A 27 1.53 7.09 -2.27
N ASN A 28 1.21 6.73 -1.04
CA ASN A 28 2.08 6.98 0.11
C ASN A 28 3.46 6.30 -0.04
N GLN A 29 3.50 5.06 -0.54
CA GLN A 29 4.76 4.35 -0.78
C GLN A 29 5.62 5.03 -1.85
N VAL A 30 5.01 5.49 -2.95
CA VAL A 30 5.74 6.21 -4.01
C VAL A 30 6.25 7.55 -3.49
N MET A 31 5.46 8.29 -2.73
CA MET A 31 5.89 9.57 -2.16
C MET A 31 7.05 9.42 -1.18
N ALA A 32 7.08 8.33 -0.41
CA ALA A 32 8.23 7.98 0.43
C ALA A 32 9.47 7.62 -0.43
N ALA A 33 9.29 6.79 -1.46
CA ALA A 33 10.38 6.36 -2.34
C ALA A 33 11.02 7.53 -3.10
N VAL A 34 10.21 8.47 -3.61
CA VAL A 34 10.66 9.68 -4.30
C VAL A 34 11.62 10.49 -3.42
N LYS A 35 11.31 10.62 -2.14
CA LYS A 35 12.12 11.37 -1.16
C LYS A 35 13.33 10.57 -0.66
N ALA A 36 13.19 9.27 -0.44
CA ALA A 36 14.24 8.42 0.13
C ALA A 36 15.33 8.03 -0.88
N VAL A 37 14.98 7.86 -2.16
CA VAL A 37 15.85 7.39 -3.26
C VAL A 37 16.25 8.54 -4.22
N PRO A 38 16.09 9.79 -3.79
CA PRO A 38 16.00 11.01 -4.65
C PRO A 38 15.50 10.82 -6.09
N LEU A 39 14.31 10.25 -6.29
CA LEU A 39 13.72 10.13 -7.63
C LEU A 39 13.06 11.45 -8.07
N GLY A 40 13.05 11.70 -9.39
CA GLY A 40 12.30 12.82 -9.95
C GLY A 40 10.78 12.60 -9.91
N GLN A 41 9.99 13.68 -9.90
CA GLN A 41 8.52 13.62 -9.88
C GLN A 41 7.93 12.82 -11.03
N THR A 42 8.49 12.95 -12.24
CA THR A 42 8.08 12.16 -13.41
C THR A 42 8.26 10.66 -13.17
N ALA A 43 9.33 10.24 -12.48
CA ALA A 43 9.53 8.84 -12.14
C ALA A 43 8.47 8.34 -11.15
N GLY A 44 8.12 9.16 -10.14
CA GLY A 44 7.02 8.86 -9.23
C GLY A 44 5.68 8.69 -9.95
N GLN A 45 5.33 9.60 -10.87
CA GLN A 45 4.09 9.49 -11.65
C GLN A 45 4.05 8.24 -12.53
N ARG A 46 5.17 7.86 -13.16
CA ARG A 46 5.24 6.59 -13.91
C ARG A 46 5.03 5.37 -13.00
N MET A 47 5.58 5.39 -11.79
CA MET A 47 5.37 4.32 -10.81
C MET A 47 3.89 4.22 -10.42
N LEU A 48 3.23 5.35 -10.15
CA LEU A 48 1.80 5.37 -9.82
C LEU A 48 0.93 4.86 -10.96
N LEU A 49 1.25 5.22 -12.21
CA LEU A 49 0.54 4.70 -13.38
C LEU A 49 0.65 3.17 -13.44
N ALA A 50 1.87 2.63 -13.38
CA ALA A 50 2.10 1.19 -13.44
C ALA A 50 1.49 0.41 -12.27
N LEU A 51 1.43 1.01 -11.07
CA LEU A 51 0.75 0.42 -9.91
C LEU A 51 -0.77 0.49 -10.09
N GLY A 52 -1.29 1.62 -10.56
CA GLY A 52 -2.70 1.87 -10.81
C GLY A 52 -3.32 0.84 -11.75
N GLU A 53 -2.62 0.50 -12.83
CA GLU A 53 -3.06 -0.53 -13.79
C GLU A 53 -3.24 -1.92 -13.15
N ARG A 54 -2.53 -2.21 -12.06
CA ARG A 54 -2.58 -3.52 -11.38
C ARG A 54 -3.60 -3.58 -10.24
N ILE A 55 -4.04 -2.42 -9.74
CA ILE A 55 -4.95 -2.34 -8.58
C ILE A 55 -6.27 -3.09 -8.80
N PRO A 56 -6.97 -2.98 -9.96
CA PRO A 56 -8.24 -3.69 -10.16
C PRO A 56 -8.10 -5.21 -10.01
N GLN A 57 -7.00 -5.77 -10.54
CA GLN A 57 -6.70 -7.19 -10.42
C GLN A 57 -6.49 -7.59 -8.95
N PHE A 58 -5.72 -6.81 -8.19
CA PHE A 58 -5.50 -7.08 -6.77
C PHE A 58 -6.74 -6.88 -5.93
N ALA A 59 -7.58 -5.90 -6.25
CA ALA A 59 -8.86 -5.67 -5.57
C ALA A 59 -9.81 -6.87 -5.76
N SER A 60 -9.89 -7.39 -6.98
CA SER A 60 -10.64 -8.61 -7.30
C SER A 60 -10.09 -9.84 -6.55
N ALA A 61 -8.77 -10.02 -6.55
CA ALA A 61 -8.14 -11.15 -5.86
C ALA A 61 -8.34 -11.08 -4.33
N ALA A 62 -8.22 -9.88 -3.75
CA ALA A 62 -8.42 -9.66 -2.32
C ALA A 62 -9.88 -9.89 -1.90
N ALA A 63 -10.86 -9.51 -2.72
CA ALA A 63 -12.28 -9.72 -2.44
C ALA A 63 -12.66 -11.22 -2.38
N CYS A 64 -11.94 -12.06 -3.13
CA CYS A 64 -12.18 -13.51 -3.16
C CYS A 64 -11.25 -14.32 -2.22
N CYS A 65 -10.32 -13.66 -1.51
CA CYS A 65 -9.34 -14.34 -0.67
C CYS A 65 -9.97 -14.80 0.65
N PRO A 66 -9.98 -16.11 0.96
CA PRO A 66 -10.41 -16.62 2.26
C PRO A 66 -9.55 -16.07 3.40
N LEU A 67 -10.14 -15.78 4.56
CA LEU A 67 -9.40 -15.21 5.70
C LEU A 67 -8.34 -16.17 6.25
N ASP A 68 -8.61 -17.48 6.24
CA ASP A 68 -7.68 -18.53 6.65
C ASP A 68 -6.50 -18.71 5.67
N ALA A 69 -6.64 -18.24 4.43
CA ALA A 69 -5.56 -18.16 3.46
C ALA A 69 -4.73 -16.88 3.57
N THR A 70 -5.13 -15.91 4.41
CA THR A 70 -4.35 -14.68 4.59
C THR A 70 -3.15 -14.91 5.53
N ALA A 71 -1.98 -14.43 5.12
CA ALA A 71 -0.76 -14.52 5.91
C ALA A 71 0.06 -13.23 5.79
N ASN A 72 0.68 -12.82 6.89
CA ASN A 72 1.60 -11.67 6.94
C ASN A 72 3.06 -12.09 6.72
N PHE A 73 3.29 -13.16 5.96
CA PHE A 73 4.62 -13.74 5.78
C PHE A 73 5.44 -12.95 4.75
N LEU A 74 6.10 -11.90 5.22
CA LEU A 74 6.94 -11.01 4.42
C LEU A 74 8.33 -10.86 5.08
N PRO A 75 9.19 -11.90 5.07
CA PRO A 75 10.42 -11.92 5.88
C PRO A 75 11.38 -10.78 5.56
N ALA A 76 11.55 -10.43 4.28
CA ALA A 76 12.39 -9.30 3.88
C ALA A 76 11.84 -7.96 4.39
N PHE A 77 10.50 -7.79 4.39
CA PHE A 77 9.87 -6.60 4.93
C PHE A 77 10.08 -6.51 6.44
N SER A 78 9.87 -7.61 7.18
CA SER A 78 10.11 -7.65 8.62
C SER A 78 11.55 -7.29 8.99
N ILE A 79 12.54 -7.82 8.27
CA ILE A 79 13.95 -7.48 8.49
C ILE A 79 14.21 -5.98 8.21
N ALA A 80 13.67 -5.45 7.12
CA ALA A 80 13.82 -4.04 6.78
C ALA A 80 13.17 -3.13 7.84
N SER A 81 12.00 -3.49 8.35
CA SER A 81 11.33 -2.76 9.44
C SER A 81 12.16 -2.78 10.73
N SER A 82 12.70 -3.93 11.14
CA SER A 82 13.58 -4.01 12.32
C SER A 82 14.84 -3.16 12.18
N ARG A 83 15.42 -3.09 10.96
CA ARG A 83 16.57 -2.21 10.70
C ARG A 83 16.19 -0.73 10.76
N HIS A 84 15.00 -0.37 10.29
CA HIS A 84 14.51 1.00 10.35
C HIS A 84 14.32 1.49 11.79
N GLU A 85 13.99 0.60 12.72
CA GLU A 85 13.87 0.92 14.15
C GLU A 85 15.18 1.45 14.74
N THR A 86 16.31 0.81 14.42
CA THR A 86 17.65 1.14 14.93
C THR A 86 18.45 2.07 14.02
N GLN A 87 17.84 2.63 12.98
CA GLN A 87 18.53 3.47 12.00
C GLN A 87 18.93 4.83 12.63
N TYR A 88 20.23 5.15 12.58
CA TYR A 88 20.79 6.34 13.22
C TYR A 88 20.17 7.67 12.73
N THR A 89 19.93 7.80 11.43
CA THR A 89 19.24 8.96 10.83
C THR A 89 17.97 8.50 10.13
N ARG A 90 16.81 9.04 10.54
CA ARG A 90 15.50 8.69 10.00
C ARG A 90 14.81 9.92 9.42
N LEU A 91 14.49 9.87 8.12
CA LEU A 91 13.71 10.89 7.44
C LEU A 91 12.19 10.68 7.64
N PHE A 92 11.78 9.44 7.92
CA PHE A 92 10.39 9.05 8.12
C PHE A 92 10.21 8.41 9.50
N ARG A 93 9.01 8.59 10.05
CA ARG A 93 8.55 7.89 11.25
C ARG A 93 7.69 6.70 10.80
N SER A 94 8.07 5.51 11.27
CA SER A 94 7.32 4.25 11.12
C SER A 94 6.56 3.95 12.41
#